data_AF-A0A9W5Z1T1-F1
#
_entry.id   AF-A0A9W5Z1T1-F1
#
_cell.length_a   1.000
_cell.length_b   1.000
_cell.length_c   1.000
_cell.angle_alpha   90.00
_cell.angle_beta   90.00
_cell.angle_gamma   90.00
#
_symmetry.space_group_name_H-M   'P 1'
#
loop_
_entity.id
_entity.type
_entity.pdbx_description
1 polymer ?
#
loop_
_entity_poly.entity_id
_entity_poly.type
_entity_poly.pdbx_seq_one_letter_code
_entity_poly.pdbx_strand_id
1 'polypeptide(L)'
;MGGSIEQQDGVPTSTMTIAVRIIVLTLAIPTTLVCVLRLYLRKFVLNTFGLDDWLVLGALIGVDLFSALAYIITYYGLGRPMKYVPTDHLVVFLTLEYASQCAYLVIAAAVKASLLTFIMRLFPTRFVHIAGKALLGIIAAFTLSGTLALVLQCRPVQAAYDKTITDSSCYPTETSYAILMMQGVIMFVLDVSILVLPIRPIWHLQMPIRRRMLVLGLLCIGFTACVAALVRFSTLKFANDTTNFTYSASTSLIWMEIEFNLGLMSGSLPSLRKLFKHGSLFPTSHSAETQQSYTSDFQLRRHSWTMSGITKKTEIQRAYERSESQEFIAPIYGQGELTTTTKAYADGETCSVNHV
;
A
#
# COMPACT_ATOMS: atom_id res chain seq x y z
N MET A 1 23.18 18.81 31.65
CA MET A 1 22.45 19.68 30.70
C MET A 1 21.05 19.12 30.51
N GLY A 2 20.19 19.34 31.50
CA GLY A 2 18.76 19.06 31.43
C GLY A 2 18.06 20.41 31.38
N GLY A 3 17.58 20.79 30.20
CA GLY A 3 16.68 21.93 30.06
C GLY A 3 15.28 21.45 30.39
N SER A 4 14.88 21.64 31.64
CA SER A 4 13.50 21.46 32.08
C SER A 4 12.60 22.28 31.17
N ILE A 5 11.63 21.62 30.53
CA ILE A 5 10.54 22.26 29.81
C ILE A 5 9.70 22.95 30.88
N GLU A 6 10.04 24.20 31.19
CA GLU A 6 9.29 25.04 32.10
C GLU A 6 8.00 25.43 31.36
N GLN A 7 6.97 24.63 31.60
CA GLN A 7 5.62 24.90 31.14
C GLN A 7 5.17 26.17 31.86
N GLN A 8 5.07 27.27 31.12
CA GLN A 8 4.68 28.56 31.67
C GLN A 8 3.19 28.51 32.04
N ASP A 9 2.94 28.09 33.27
CA ASP A 9 1.65 28.01 33.94
C ASP A 9 1.07 29.41 34.13
N GLY A 10 0.14 29.80 33.24
CA GLY A 10 -0.57 31.08 33.38
C GLY A 10 -1.33 31.56 32.15
N VAL A 11 -1.01 31.05 30.94
CA VAL A 11 -1.76 31.35 29.72
C VAL A 11 -2.66 30.15 29.40
N PRO A 12 -4.01 30.32 29.32
CA PRO A 12 -4.90 29.21 28.99
C PRO A 12 -4.49 28.61 27.64
N THR A 13 -4.26 27.30 27.63
CA THR A 13 -4.00 26.53 26.41
C THR A 13 -5.12 26.80 25.42
N SER A 14 -4.80 27.24 24.19
CA SER A 14 -5.85 27.49 23.22
C SER A 14 -6.55 26.19 22.87
N THR A 15 -7.87 26.27 22.65
CA THR A 15 -8.70 25.11 22.27
C THR A 15 -8.12 24.37 21.06
N MET A 16 -7.48 25.11 20.14
CA MET A 16 -6.81 24.55 18.97
C MET A 16 -5.60 23.70 19.31
N THR A 17 -4.75 24.12 20.25
CA THR A 17 -3.59 23.31 20.67
C THR A 17 -4.04 21.95 21.24
N ILE A 18 -5.11 21.95 22.05
CA ILE A 18 -5.70 20.72 22.61
C ILE A 18 -6.27 19.85 21.49
N ALA A 19 -7.01 20.44 20.54
CA ALA A 19 -7.57 19.73 19.40
C ALA A 19 -6.48 19.05 18.56
N VAL A 20 -5.38 19.75 18.23
CA VAL A 20 -4.25 19.18 17.49
C VAL A 20 -3.69 17.95 18.23
N ARG A 21 -3.40 18.06 19.53
CA ARG A 21 -2.84 16.94 20.32
C ARG A 21 -3.75 15.73 20.32
N ILE A 22 -5.05 15.92 20.54
CA ILE A 22 -6.04 14.84 20.55
C ILE A 22 -6.09 14.19 19.18
N ILE A 23 -6.24 14.98 18.11
CA ILE A 23 -6.36 14.46 16.74
C ILE A 23 -5.11 13.66 16.36
N VAL A 24 -3.90 14.22 16.56
CA VAL A 24 -2.63 13.54 16.27
C VAL A 24 -2.55 12.18 16.99
N LEU A 25 -2.81 12.15 18.30
CA LEU A 25 -2.74 10.90 19.06
C LEU A 25 -3.81 9.88 18.64
N THR A 26 -5.04 10.34 18.41
CA THR A 26 -6.15 9.46 18.00
C THR A 26 -5.98 8.88 16.60
N LEU A 27 -5.20 9.52 15.72
CA LEU A 27 -4.89 9.00 14.39
C LEU A 27 -3.62 8.15 14.36
N ALA A 28 -2.56 8.61 15.02
CA ALA A 28 -1.27 7.92 15.02
C ALA A 28 -1.37 6.54 15.67
N ILE A 29 -1.91 6.45 16.90
CA ILE A 29 -1.99 5.18 17.67
C ILE A 29 -2.66 4.04 16.88
N PRO A 30 -3.89 4.19 16.34
CA PRO A 30 -4.52 3.11 15.58
C PRO A 30 -3.81 2.83 14.26
N THR A 31 -3.25 3.84 13.59
CA THR A 31 -2.50 3.65 12.34
C THR A 31 -1.25 2.81 12.57
N THR A 32 -0.46 3.14 13.59
CA THR A 32 0.72 2.37 13.99
C THR A 32 0.34 0.94 14.35
N LEU A 33 -0.71 0.75 15.17
CA LEU A 33 -1.19 -0.59 15.56
C LEU A 33 -1.58 -1.44 14.35
N VAL A 34 -2.38 -0.88 13.43
CA VAL A 34 -2.84 -1.56 12.21
C VAL A 34 -1.67 -1.93 11.29
N CYS A 35 -0.70 -1.03 11.14
CA CYS A 35 0.46 -1.26 10.27
C CYS A 35 1.45 -2.27 10.86
N VAL A 36 1.75 -2.17 12.16
CA VAL A 36 2.58 -3.15 12.87
C VAL A 36 1.94 -4.53 12.80
N LEU A 37 0.62 -4.62 13.02
CA LEU A 37 -0.11 -5.87 12.90
C LEU A 37 -0.01 -6.42 11.46
N ARG A 38 -0.22 -5.59 10.42
CA ARG A 38 -0.01 -6.01 9.02
C ARG A 38 1.39 -6.60 8.80
N LEU A 39 2.43 -5.90 9.26
CA LEU A 39 3.83 -6.31 9.06
C LEU A 39 4.14 -7.60 9.81
N TYR A 40 3.67 -7.74 11.05
CA TYR A 40 3.79 -8.95 11.85
C TYR A 40 3.17 -10.16 11.13
N LEU A 41 1.95 -10.02 10.62
CA LEU A 41 1.28 -11.11 9.91
C LEU A 41 2.00 -11.53 8.65
N ARG A 42 2.45 -10.57 7.85
CA ARG A 42 3.11 -10.90 6.58
C ARG A 42 4.48 -11.52 6.80
N LYS A 43 5.19 -11.08 7.83
CA LYS A 43 6.51 -11.62 8.19
C LYS A 43 6.41 -12.99 8.85
N PHE A 44 5.59 -13.14 9.89
CA PHE A 44 5.58 -14.34 10.73
C PHE A 44 4.47 -15.34 10.38
N VAL A 45 3.27 -14.89 10.02
CA VAL A 45 2.12 -15.79 9.78
C VAL A 45 2.06 -16.27 8.34
N LEU A 46 2.29 -15.36 7.38
CA LEU A 46 2.15 -15.64 5.95
C LEU A 46 3.49 -15.85 5.25
N ASN A 47 4.63 -15.59 5.91
CA ASN A 47 5.99 -15.68 5.38
C ASN A 47 6.15 -15.12 3.95
N THR A 48 5.49 -14.00 3.64
CA THR A 48 5.42 -13.39 2.30
C THR A 48 5.85 -11.93 2.32
N PHE A 49 6.96 -11.69 3.03
CA PHE A 49 7.58 -10.37 3.16
C PHE A 49 8.20 -9.96 1.81
N GLY A 50 7.81 -8.80 1.29
CA GLY A 50 8.31 -8.29 0.02
C GLY A 50 8.71 -6.81 0.07
N LEU A 51 9.14 -6.28 -1.07
CA LEU A 51 9.48 -4.85 -1.22
C LEU A 51 8.33 -3.91 -0.84
N ASP A 52 7.09 -4.32 -1.09
CA ASP A 52 5.87 -3.62 -0.65
C ASP A 52 5.85 -3.38 0.87
N ASP A 53 6.32 -4.34 1.66
CA ASP A 53 6.30 -4.25 3.12
C ASP A 53 7.41 -3.34 3.66
N TRP A 54 8.55 -3.24 2.95
CA TRP A 54 9.59 -2.25 3.23
C TRP A 54 9.10 -0.82 2.99
N LEU A 55 8.32 -0.58 1.92
CA LEU A 55 7.72 0.72 1.66
C LEU A 55 6.70 1.10 2.73
N VAL A 56 5.88 0.14 3.19
CA VAL A 56 4.95 0.36 4.32
C VAL A 56 5.72 0.72 5.59
N LEU A 57 6.82 0.01 5.89
CA LEU A 57 7.65 0.29 7.07
C LEU A 57 8.28 1.68 7.01
N GLY A 58 8.85 2.06 5.86
CA GLY A 58 9.43 3.39 5.66
C GLY A 58 8.38 4.50 5.77
N ALA A 59 7.20 4.30 5.16
CA ALA A 59 6.09 5.22 5.28
C ALA A 59 5.61 5.34 6.74
N LEU A 60 5.50 4.23 7.47
CA LEU A 60 5.08 4.24 8.88
C LEU A 60 6.04 5.07 9.75
N ILE A 61 7.35 4.85 9.61
CA ILE A 61 8.36 5.62 10.35
C ILE A 61 8.25 7.12 10.03
N GLY A 62 8.05 7.46 8.75
CA GLY A 62 7.87 8.84 8.32
C GLY A 62 6.62 9.49 8.92
N VAL A 63 5.49 8.79 8.91
CA VAL A 63 4.23 9.27 9.50
C VAL A 63 4.36 9.44 11.02
N ASP A 64 4.90 8.45 11.73
CA ASP A 64 5.08 8.53 13.19
C ASP A 64 6.03 9.70 13.58
N LEU A 65 7.09 9.92 12.80
CA LEU A 65 8.01 11.05 13.00
C LEU A 65 7.30 12.40 12.79
N PHE A 66 6.44 12.49 11.78
CA PHE A 66 5.66 13.70 11.52
C PHE A 66 4.63 13.96 12.63
N SER A 67 3.98 12.91 13.14
CA SER A 67 3.09 13.01 14.31
C SER A 67 3.83 13.45 15.56
N ALA A 68 5.04 12.94 15.80
CA ALA A 68 5.88 13.42 16.89
C ALA A 68 6.24 14.91 16.71
N LEU A 69 6.61 15.33 15.51
CA LEU A 69 6.93 16.72 15.20
C LEU A 69 5.71 17.64 15.38
N ALA A 70 4.54 17.24 14.89
CA ALA A 70 3.29 17.96 15.06
C ALA A 70 2.93 18.11 16.54
N TYR A 71 3.15 17.07 17.35
CA TYR A 71 2.96 17.12 18.80
C TYR A 71 3.95 18.09 19.47
N ILE A 72 5.24 18.05 19.11
CA ILE A 72 6.28 18.93 19.68
C ILE A 72 5.99 20.40 19.37
N ILE A 73 5.60 20.72 18.13
CA ILE A 73 5.26 22.09 17.70
C ILE A 73 4.19 22.73 18.60
N THR A 74 3.28 21.94 19.19
CA THR A 74 2.24 22.46 20.10
C THR A 74 2.79 23.12 21.37
N TYR A 75 4.01 22.77 21.80
CA TYR A 75 4.65 23.39 22.96
C TYR A 75 5.27 24.75 22.64
N TYR A 76 5.56 25.02 21.38
CA TYR A 76 6.23 26.25 20.92
C TYR A 76 5.25 27.32 20.39
N GLY A 77 3.97 27.19 20.71
CA GLY A 77 2.96 28.23 20.44
C GLY A 77 1.98 27.92 19.32
N LEU A 78 2.02 26.73 18.70
CA LEU A 78 1.03 26.34 17.68
C LEU A 78 -0.41 26.45 18.22
N GLY A 79 -1.30 27.05 17.41
CA GLY A 79 -2.69 27.31 17.75
C GLY A 79 -2.94 28.57 18.59
N ARG A 80 -1.90 29.34 18.94
CA ARG A 80 -2.03 30.62 19.67
C ARG A 80 -1.85 31.81 18.74
N PRO A 81 -2.53 32.96 18.96
CA PRO A 81 -2.27 34.17 18.19
C PRO A 81 -0.80 34.58 18.32
N MET A 82 -0.15 34.92 17.19
CA MET A 82 1.29 35.17 17.10
C MET A 82 1.77 36.26 18.08
N LYS A 83 0.92 37.26 18.37
CA LYS A 83 1.17 38.33 19.34
C LYS A 83 1.41 37.87 20.79
N TYR A 84 1.01 36.66 21.15
CA TYR A 84 1.15 36.11 22.51
C TYR A 84 2.25 35.03 22.60
N VAL A 85 3.01 34.80 21.53
CA VAL A 85 4.11 33.83 21.51
C VAL A 85 5.43 34.59 21.76
N PRO A 86 6.24 34.19 22.76
CA PRO A 86 7.54 34.82 22.98
C PRO A 86 8.45 34.66 21.76
N THR A 87 9.31 35.65 21.50
CA THR A 87 10.20 35.68 20.33
C THR A 87 11.10 34.45 20.23
N ASP A 88 11.59 33.93 21.36
CA ASP A 88 12.48 32.77 21.39
C ASP A 88 11.75 31.49 20.98
N HIS A 89 10.49 31.33 21.41
CA HIS A 89 9.64 30.22 20.98
C HIS A 89 9.22 30.35 19.52
N LEU A 90 9.10 31.58 19.00
CA LEU A 90 8.72 31.83 17.63
C LEU A 90 9.76 31.34 16.62
N VAL A 91 11.06 31.51 16.91
CA VAL A 91 12.14 31.01 16.05
C VAL A 91 12.12 29.48 15.98
N VAL A 92 11.96 28.82 17.13
CA VAL A 92 11.85 27.35 17.19
C VAL A 92 10.61 26.86 16.43
N PHE A 93 9.48 27.54 16.61
CA PHE A 93 8.24 27.26 15.89
C PHE A 93 8.44 27.34 14.36
N LEU A 94 9.01 28.45 13.86
CA LEU A 94 9.26 28.63 12.42
C LEU A 94 10.23 27.57 11.87
N THR A 95 11.21 27.16 12.67
CA THR A 95 12.16 26.11 12.29
C THR A 95 11.48 24.75 12.16
N LEU A 96 10.65 24.39 13.14
CA LEU A 96 9.90 23.14 13.11
C LEU A 96 8.83 23.12 12.02
N GLU A 97 8.14 24.24 11.80
CA GLU A 97 7.16 24.40 10.72
C GLU A 97 7.83 24.29 9.34
N TYR A 98 9.02 24.88 9.17
CA TYR A 98 9.79 24.71 7.95
C TYR A 98 10.20 23.25 7.73
N ALA A 99 10.64 22.56 8.79
CA ALA A 99 10.96 21.13 8.73
C ALA A 99 9.73 20.28 8.38
N SER A 100 8.54 20.61 8.92
CA SER A 100 7.28 19.92 8.64
C SER A 100 6.91 20.02 7.15
N GLN A 101 7.06 21.22 6.55
CA GLN A 101 6.80 21.43 5.13
C GLN A 101 7.79 20.68 4.23
N CYS A 102 9.07 20.63 4.61
CA CYS A 102 10.07 19.86 3.86
C CYS A 102 9.79 18.34 3.94
N ALA A 103 9.38 17.85 5.11
CA ALA A 103 9.06 16.44 5.32
C ALA A 103 7.77 16.01 4.60
N TYR A 104 6.81 16.93 4.42
CA TYR A 104 5.51 16.66 3.82
C TYR A 104 5.59 15.86 2.52
N LEU A 105 6.31 16.37 1.52
CA LEU A 105 6.34 15.77 0.17
C LEU A 105 6.94 14.36 0.19
N VAL A 106 7.93 14.14 1.05
CA VAL A 106 8.62 12.85 1.17
C VAL A 106 7.70 11.82 1.82
N ILE A 107 7.01 12.20 2.89
CA ILE A 107 6.08 11.32 3.60
C ILE A 107 4.84 11.04 2.74
N ALA A 108 4.28 12.08 2.11
CA ALA A 108 3.16 11.95 1.18
C ALA A 108 3.49 10.95 0.06
N ALA A 109 4.69 11.06 -0.53
CA ALA A 109 5.16 10.14 -1.55
C ALA A 109 5.34 8.72 -1.03
N ALA A 110 5.91 8.53 0.16
CA ALA A 110 6.07 7.21 0.76
C ALA A 110 4.73 6.51 1.01
N VAL A 111 3.74 7.24 1.55
CA VAL A 111 2.37 6.73 1.78
C VAL A 111 1.70 6.37 0.46
N LYS A 112 1.74 7.27 -0.54
CA LYS A 112 1.15 7.04 -1.86
C LYS A 112 1.84 5.88 -2.59
N ALA A 113 3.17 5.77 -2.50
CA ALA A 113 3.93 4.68 -3.08
C ALA A 113 3.55 3.33 -2.47
N SER A 114 3.45 3.26 -1.13
CA SER A 114 3.00 2.07 -0.39
C SER A 114 1.58 1.64 -0.80
N LEU A 115 0.65 2.59 -0.92
CA LEU A 115 -0.71 2.32 -1.38
C LEU A 115 -0.73 1.82 -2.83
N LEU A 116 0.05 2.45 -3.70
CA LEU A 116 0.11 2.14 -5.13
C LEU A 116 0.74 0.76 -5.39
N THR A 117 1.82 0.40 -4.68
CA THR A 117 2.39 -0.96 -4.75
C THR A 117 1.41 -2.01 -4.26
N PHE A 118 0.66 -1.70 -3.22
CA PHE A 118 -0.39 -2.56 -2.73
C PHE A 118 -1.51 -2.78 -3.76
N ILE A 119 -1.97 -1.72 -4.44
CA ILE A 119 -2.98 -1.81 -5.52
C ILE A 119 -2.47 -2.66 -6.69
N MET A 120 -1.21 -2.47 -7.11
CA MET A 120 -0.61 -3.28 -8.17
C MET A 120 -0.55 -4.76 -7.80
N ARG A 121 -0.24 -5.09 -6.54
CA ARG A 121 -0.24 -6.49 -6.06
C ARG A 121 -1.64 -7.08 -6.00
N LEU A 122 -2.65 -6.27 -5.69
CA LEU A 122 -4.04 -6.73 -5.57
C LEU A 122 -4.66 -7.03 -6.95
N PHE A 123 -4.33 -6.23 -7.96
CA PHE A 123 -4.84 -6.37 -9.33
C PHE A 123 -3.70 -6.65 -10.31
N PRO A 124 -3.34 -7.93 -10.54
CA PRO A 124 -2.26 -8.32 -11.43
C PRO A 124 -2.67 -8.20 -12.91
N THR A 125 -3.09 -7.02 -13.34
CA THR A 125 -3.45 -6.70 -14.73
C THR A 125 -2.36 -5.85 -15.36
N ARG A 126 -2.05 -6.08 -16.65
CA ARG A 126 -0.98 -5.35 -17.35
C ARG A 126 -1.17 -3.83 -17.28
N PHE A 127 -2.41 -3.36 -17.46
CA PHE A 127 -2.75 -1.94 -17.36
C PHE A 127 -2.40 -1.34 -15.99
N VAL A 128 -2.82 -1.98 -14.89
CA VAL A 128 -2.55 -1.50 -13.53
C VAL A 128 -1.05 -1.46 -13.23
N HIS A 129 -0.28 -2.45 -13.66
CA HIS A 129 1.17 -2.46 -13.46
C HIS A 129 1.89 -1.37 -14.25
N ILE A 130 1.52 -1.15 -15.52
CA ILE A 130 2.15 -0.11 -16.35
C ILE A 130 1.81 1.28 -15.79
N ALA A 131 0.52 1.54 -15.56
CA ALA A 131 0.06 2.82 -15.01
C ALA A 131 0.60 3.06 -13.59
N GLY A 132 0.65 2.03 -12.74
CA GLY A 132 1.18 2.15 -11.39
C GLY A 132 2.69 2.42 -11.36
N LYS A 133 3.49 1.79 -12.22
CA LYS A 133 4.92 2.11 -12.35
C LYS A 133 5.15 3.53 -12.88
N ALA A 134 4.35 3.97 -13.85
CA ALA A 134 4.41 5.34 -14.36
C ALA A 134 4.08 6.37 -13.25
N LEU A 135 3.00 6.14 -12.50
CA LEU A 135 2.61 6.98 -11.37
C LEU A 135 3.69 7.02 -10.27
N LEU A 136 4.32 5.89 -9.93
CA LEU A 136 5.45 5.87 -9.00
C LEU A 136 6.61 6.75 -9.48
N GLY A 137 6.95 6.68 -10.77
CA GLY A 137 7.99 7.52 -11.35
C GLY A 137 7.65 9.02 -11.27
N ILE A 138 6.41 9.38 -11.58
CA ILE A 138 5.92 10.76 -11.50
C ILE A 138 5.97 11.26 -10.05
N ILE A 139 5.48 10.47 -9.09
CA ILE A 139 5.52 10.81 -7.67
C ILE A 139 6.97 11.05 -7.22
N ALA A 140 7.90 10.14 -7.55
CA ALA A 140 9.29 10.26 -7.15
C ALA A 140 9.97 11.50 -7.75
N ALA A 141 9.80 11.74 -9.06
CA ALA A 141 10.38 12.91 -9.73
C ALA A 141 9.81 14.22 -9.18
N PHE A 142 8.50 14.25 -8.94
CA PHE A 142 7.82 15.42 -8.41
C PHE A 142 8.23 15.73 -6.97
N THR A 143 8.29 14.70 -6.10
CA THR A 143 8.75 14.87 -4.73
C THR A 143 10.19 15.33 -4.67
N LEU A 144 11.09 14.77 -5.48
CA LEU A 144 12.49 15.20 -5.52
C LEU A 144 12.59 16.68 -5.93
N SER A 145 11.92 17.07 -7.01
CA SER A 145 11.92 18.45 -7.50
C SER A 145 11.30 19.43 -6.49
N GLY A 146 10.14 19.07 -5.93
CA GLY A 146 9.41 19.90 -4.97
C GLY A 146 10.16 20.08 -3.64
N THR A 147 10.76 19.01 -3.11
CA THR A 147 11.57 19.10 -1.88
C THR A 147 12.80 19.96 -2.11
N LEU A 148 13.49 19.82 -3.24
CA LEU A 148 14.62 20.70 -3.57
C LEU A 148 14.19 22.17 -3.69
N ALA A 149 13.02 22.45 -4.28
CA ALA A 149 12.48 23.80 -4.38
C ALA A 149 12.20 24.43 -3.01
N LEU A 150 11.67 23.66 -2.03
CA LEU A 150 11.43 24.13 -0.66
C LEU A 150 12.73 24.30 0.14
N VAL A 151 13.65 23.33 0.03
CA VAL A 151 14.92 23.36 0.76
C VAL A 151 15.78 24.53 0.30
N LEU A 152 15.77 24.83 -1.00
CA LEU A 152 16.58 25.88 -1.61
C LEU A 152 15.83 27.20 -1.83
N GLN A 153 14.70 27.42 -1.15
CA GLN A 153 13.88 28.62 -1.31
C GLN A 153 14.58 29.93 -0.90
N CYS A 154 15.62 29.84 -0.06
CA CYS A 154 16.39 30.96 0.45
C CYS A 154 17.90 30.68 0.34
N ARG A 155 18.67 31.75 0.13
CA ARG A 155 20.14 31.76 0.18
C ARG A 155 20.59 32.81 1.20
N PRO A 156 21.18 32.42 2.35
CA PRO A 156 21.37 31.06 2.86
C PRO A 156 20.04 30.38 3.27
N VAL A 157 20.02 29.04 3.35
CA VAL A 157 18.81 28.24 3.70
C VAL A 157 18.25 28.63 5.07
N GLN A 158 19.13 29.04 5.99
CA GLN A 158 18.77 29.47 7.34
C GLN A 158 17.76 30.63 7.33
N ALA A 159 17.82 31.51 6.33
CA ALA A 159 16.89 32.64 6.21
C ALA A 159 15.42 32.22 5.95
N ALA A 160 15.19 30.94 5.62
CA ALA A 160 13.85 30.38 5.51
C ALA A 160 13.10 30.45 6.85
N TYR A 161 13.76 30.10 7.95
CA TYR A 161 13.15 30.02 9.29
C TYR A 161 13.68 31.08 10.26
N ASP A 162 14.91 31.57 10.07
CA ASP A 162 15.50 32.65 10.85
C ASP A 162 15.35 33.99 10.11
N LYS A 163 14.43 34.83 10.59
CA LYS A 163 14.14 36.14 10.00
C LYS A 163 15.07 37.26 10.50
N THR A 164 16.04 36.95 11.36
CA THR A 164 17.03 37.92 11.83
C THR A 164 18.16 38.15 10.80
N ILE A 165 18.30 37.25 9.82
CA ILE A 165 19.29 37.34 8.74
C ILE A 165 18.81 38.30 7.66
N THR A 166 19.32 39.53 7.67
CA THR A 166 18.95 40.59 6.72
C THR A 166 19.59 40.42 5.34
N ASP A 167 20.79 39.83 5.27
CA ASP A 167 21.52 39.59 4.02
C ASP A 167 21.10 38.27 3.38
N SER A 168 19.83 38.17 2.98
CA SER A 168 19.29 36.96 2.37
C SER A 168 18.55 37.22 1.07
N SER A 169 18.73 36.30 0.11
CA SER A 169 17.96 36.26 -1.13
C SER A 169 17.00 35.08 -1.05
N CYS A 170 15.72 35.38 -0.81
CA CYS A 170 14.64 34.41 -0.80
C CYS A 170 13.71 34.61 -1.99
N TYR A 171 12.98 33.56 -2.37
CA TYR A 171 11.86 33.70 -3.29
C TYR A 171 10.84 34.72 -2.77
N PRO A 172 10.32 35.63 -3.62
CA PRO A 172 9.25 36.53 -3.22
C PRO A 172 8.03 35.73 -2.76
N THR A 173 7.28 36.29 -1.80
CA THR A 173 6.12 35.64 -1.15
C THR A 173 5.14 35.05 -2.16
N GLU A 174 4.85 35.79 -3.23
CA GLU A 174 3.97 35.35 -4.32
C GLU A 174 4.45 34.09 -5.03
N THR A 175 5.77 33.99 -5.27
CA THR A 175 6.35 32.82 -5.94
C THR A 175 6.39 31.60 -5.03
N SER A 176 6.74 31.78 -3.75
CA SER A 176 6.70 30.71 -2.75
C SER A 176 5.28 30.16 -2.59
N TYR A 177 4.28 31.05 -2.54
CA TYR A 177 2.87 30.67 -2.50
C TYR A 177 2.43 29.93 -3.76
N ALA A 178 2.79 30.42 -4.95
CA ALA A 178 2.47 29.76 -6.21
C ALA A 178 3.07 28.35 -6.29
N ILE A 179 4.31 28.18 -5.82
CA ILE A 179 4.97 26.86 -5.75
C ILE A 179 4.21 25.92 -4.81
N LEU A 180 3.88 26.36 -3.59
CA LEU A 180 3.12 25.55 -2.63
C LEU A 180 1.73 25.17 -3.15
N MET A 181 1.05 26.11 -3.82
CA MET A 181 -0.27 25.88 -4.42
C MET A 181 -0.17 24.85 -5.55
N MET A 182 0.79 24.99 -6.47
CA MET A 182 1.03 23.99 -7.53
C MET A 182 1.35 22.62 -6.95
N GLN A 183 2.17 22.57 -5.88
CA GLN A 183 2.51 21.32 -5.22
C GLN A 183 1.31 20.61 -4.63
N GLY A 184 0.44 21.35 -3.94
CA GLY A 184 -0.80 20.78 -3.47
C GLY A 184 -1.62 20.24 -4.64
N VAL A 185 -1.82 21.02 -5.72
CA VAL A 185 -2.70 20.63 -6.85
C VAL A 185 -2.22 19.34 -7.49
N ILE A 186 -0.91 19.24 -7.73
CA ILE A 186 -0.32 18.05 -8.33
C ILE A 186 -0.45 16.84 -7.40
N MET A 187 -0.21 17.01 -6.09
CA MET A 187 -0.40 15.95 -5.10
C MET A 187 -1.85 15.45 -5.07
N PHE A 188 -2.82 16.36 -5.12
CA PHE A 188 -4.25 16.01 -5.18
C PHE A 188 -4.59 15.24 -6.47
N VAL A 189 -4.08 15.68 -7.62
CA VAL A 189 -4.28 14.96 -8.89
C VAL A 189 -3.69 13.55 -8.83
N LEU A 190 -2.53 13.38 -8.17
CA LEU A 190 -1.93 12.07 -7.95
C LEU A 190 -2.81 11.18 -7.06
N ASP A 191 -3.43 11.72 -6.00
CA ASP A 191 -4.38 10.96 -5.18
C ASP A 191 -5.59 10.47 -5.96
N VAL A 192 -6.21 11.35 -6.74
CA VAL A 192 -7.33 10.99 -7.60
C VAL A 192 -6.92 9.94 -8.62
N SER A 193 -5.72 10.05 -9.18
CA SER A 193 -5.18 9.09 -10.16
C SER A 193 -5.00 7.70 -9.55
N ILE A 194 -4.47 7.62 -8.32
CA ILE A 194 -4.32 6.36 -7.58
C ILE A 194 -5.69 5.75 -7.26
N LEU A 195 -6.68 6.58 -6.88
CA LEU A 195 -8.04 6.15 -6.56
C LEU A 195 -8.80 5.60 -7.77
N VAL A 196 -8.60 6.19 -8.95
CA VAL A 196 -9.23 5.76 -10.20
C VAL A 196 -8.61 4.48 -10.77
N LEU A 197 -7.33 4.23 -10.47
CA LEU A 197 -6.57 3.09 -10.99
C LEU A 197 -7.28 1.72 -10.83
N PRO A 198 -7.81 1.34 -9.65
CA PRO A 198 -8.50 0.06 -9.48
C PRO A 198 -9.94 0.05 -10.05
N ILE A 199 -10.55 1.19 -10.40
CA ILE A 199 -11.96 1.23 -10.85
C ILE A 199 -12.16 0.48 -12.17
N ARG A 200 -11.26 0.70 -13.15
CA ARG A 200 -11.33 0.04 -14.47
C ARG A 200 -11.33 -1.49 -14.39
N PRO A 201 -10.36 -2.15 -13.73
CA PRO A 201 -10.36 -3.61 -13.64
C PRO A 201 -11.55 -4.17 -12.85
N ILE A 202 -12.10 -3.42 -11.88
CA ILE A 202 -13.29 -3.86 -11.13
C ILE A 202 -14.53 -3.93 -12.04
N TRP A 203 -14.69 -2.99 -12.98
CA TRP A 203 -15.86 -2.98 -13.87
C TRP A 203 -15.84 -4.13 -14.87
N HIS A 204 -14.66 -4.55 -15.31
CA HIS A 204 -14.53 -5.59 -16.32
C HIS A 204 -14.42 -7.01 -15.73
N LEU A 205 -14.15 -7.14 -14.43
CA LEU A 205 -13.90 -8.42 -13.78
C LEU A 205 -15.04 -8.77 -12.83
N GLN A 206 -15.77 -9.86 -13.12
CA GLN A 206 -16.86 -10.40 -12.29
C GLN A 206 -16.32 -10.91 -10.94
N MET A 207 -16.08 -9.98 -10.01
CA MET A 207 -15.59 -10.30 -8.67
C MET A 207 -16.76 -10.67 -7.74
N PRO A 208 -16.57 -11.63 -6.82
CA PRO A 208 -17.57 -11.93 -5.80
C PRO A 208 -17.82 -10.70 -4.92
N ILE A 209 -19.08 -10.48 -4.53
CA ILE A 209 -19.56 -9.32 -3.73
C ILE A 209 -18.64 -9.02 -2.53
N ARG A 210 -18.16 -10.06 -1.86
CA ARG A 210 -17.23 -9.95 -0.72
C ARG A 210 -15.91 -9.26 -1.03
N ARG A 211 -15.35 -9.40 -2.24
CA ARG A 211 -14.13 -8.70 -2.67
C ARG A 211 -14.47 -7.29 -3.16
N ARG A 212 -15.61 -7.13 -3.83
CA ARG A 212 -16.12 -5.82 -4.27
C ARG A 212 -16.32 -4.85 -3.10
N MET A 213 -16.93 -5.31 -2.01
CA MET A 213 -17.14 -4.50 -0.80
C MET A 213 -15.83 -4.03 -0.16
N LEU A 214 -14.78 -4.85 -0.15
CA LEU A 214 -13.47 -4.40 0.33
C LEU A 214 -12.93 -3.26 -0.51
N VAL A 215 -12.93 -3.43 -1.82
CA VAL A 215 -12.33 -2.44 -2.71
C VAL A 215 -13.10 -1.13 -2.65
N LEU A 216 -14.43 -1.20 -2.52
CA LEU A 216 -15.26 -0.02 -2.22
C LEU A 216 -14.87 0.63 -0.89
N GLY A 217 -14.63 -0.15 0.17
CA GLY A 217 -14.15 0.39 1.45
C GLY A 217 -12.80 1.11 1.33
N LEU A 218 -11.85 0.54 0.58
CA LEU A 218 -10.56 1.18 0.30
C LEU A 218 -10.73 2.47 -0.50
N LEU A 219 -11.62 2.46 -1.50
CA LEU A 219 -11.94 3.62 -2.30
C LEU A 219 -12.55 4.74 -1.46
N CYS A 220 -13.45 4.41 -0.52
CA CYS A 220 -14.05 5.39 0.38
C CYS A 220 -13.01 6.03 1.30
N ILE A 221 -12.11 5.24 1.89
CA ILE A 221 -11.05 5.78 2.75
C ILE A 221 -10.07 6.63 1.93
N GLY A 222 -9.68 6.15 0.74
CA GLY A 222 -8.89 6.95 -0.20
C GLY A 222 -9.57 8.27 -0.59
N PHE A 223 -10.89 8.25 -0.81
CA PHE A 223 -11.66 9.44 -1.13
C PHE A 223 -11.65 10.44 0.03
N THR A 224 -11.76 9.97 1.29
CA THR A 224 -11.63 10.87 2.45
C THR A 224 -10.26 11.52 2.53
N ALA A 225 -9.17 10.84 2.14
CA ALA A 225 -7.85 11.43 2.05
C ALA A 225 -7.76 12.50 0.93
N CYS A 226 -8.41 12.27 -0.22
CA CYS A 226 -8.53 13.30 -1.27
C CYS A 226 -9.27 14.55 -0.79
N VAL A 227 -10.36 14.37 -0.03
CA VAL A 227 -11.11 15.49 0.55
C VAL A 227 -10.25 16.25 1.56
N ALA A 228 -9.46 15.55 2.36
CA ALA A 228 -8.50 16.18 3.28
C ALA A 228 -7.50 17.09 2.56
N ALA A 229 -6.92 16.61 1.44
CA ALA A 229 -6.05 17.41 0.60
C ALA A 229 -6.78 18.64 0.00
N LEU A 230 -8.06 18.50 -0.37
CA LEU A 230 -8.86 19.63 -0.87
C LEU A 230 -9.06 20.72 0.18
N VAL A 231 -9.42 20.35 1.41
CA VAL A 231 -9.63 21.33 2.48
C VAL A 231 -8.33 22.05 2.83
N ARG A 232 -7.19 21.34 2.79
CA ARG A 232 -5.88 21.95 3.04
C ARG A 232 -5.57 23.13 2.12
N PHE A 233 -6.00 23.12 0.84
CA PHE A 233 -5.81 24.28 -0.04
C PHE A 233 -6.49 25.54 0.47
N SER A 234 -7.67 25.39 1.07
CA SER A 234 -8.38 26.53 1.65
C SER A 234 -7.55 27.15 2.78
N THR A 235 -6.87 26.32 3.57
CA THR A 235 -5.99 26.75 4.65
C THR A 235 -4.76 27.50 4.14
N LEU A 236 -4.13 27.02 3.06
CA LEU A 236 -3.01 27.75 2.43
C LEU A 236 -3.42 29.16 1.99
N LYS A 237 -4.64 29.34 1.46
CA LYS A 237 -5.15 30.65 1.07
C LYS A 237 -5.28 31.61 2.26
N PHE A 238 -5.67 31.09 3.43
CA PHE A 238 -5.75 31.89 4.67
C PHE A 238 -4.39 32.17 5.31
N ALA A 239 -3.33 31.41 4.96
CA ALA A 239 -1.98 31.68 5.46
C ALA A 239 -1.39 33.01 4.94
N ASN A 240 -2.00 33.63 3.93
CA ASN A 240 -1.60 34.96 3.44
C ASN A 240 -1.97 36.09 4.42
N ASP A 241 -2.86 35.83 5.39
CA ASP A 241 -3.20 36.79 6.44
C ASP A 241 -2.24 36.59 7.63
N THR A 242 -1.26 37.50 7.74
CA THR A 242 -0.17 37.43 8.73
C THR A 242 -0.65 37.50 10.17
N THR A 243 -1.88 37.95 10.40
CA THR A 243 -2.46 38.09 11.74
C THR A 243 -2.75 36.74 12.43
N ASN A 244 -3.00 35.68 11.65
CA ASN A 244 -3.43 34.37 12.16
C ASN A 244 -2.61 33.20 11.59
N PHE A 245 -1.35 33.44 11.21
CA PHE A 245 -0.46 32.42 10.62
C PHE A 245 -0.41 31.12 11.43
N THR A 246 -0.19 31.23 12.74
CA THR A 246 -0.08 30.08 13.65
C THR A 246 -1.35 29.22 13.72
N TYR A 247 -2.53 29.84 13.56
CA TYR A 247 -3.81 29.13 13.52
C TYR A 247 -3.98 28.38 12.20
N SER A 248 -3.65 29.06 11.09
CA SER A 248 -3.69 28.45 9.75
C SER A 248 -2.72 27.27 9.64
N ALA A 249 -1.49 27.43 10.14
CA ALA A 249 -0.51 26.35 10.24
C ALA A 249 -1.05 25.14 11.01
N SER A 250 -1.74 25.37 12.14
CA SER A 250 -2.35 24.30 12.96
C SER A 250 -3.37 23.48 12.16
N THR A 251 -4.23 24.18 11.42
CA THR A 251 -5.26 23.53 10.59
C THR A 251 -4.62 22.76 9.44
N SER A 252 -3.57 23.33 8.82
CA SER A 252 -2.83 22.66 7.74
C SER A 252 -2.17 21.37 8.23
N LEU A 253 -1.54 21.40 9.41
CA LEU A 253 -0.92 20.22 10.03
C LEU A 253 -1.95 19.12 10.35
N ILE A 254 -3.13 19.48 10.86
CA ILE A 254 -4.22 18.51 11.11
C ILE A 254 -4.62 17.80 9.82
N TRP A 255 -4.77 18.54 8.71
CA TRP A 255 -5.14 17.93 7.43
C TRP A 255 -4.04 17.04 6.85
N MET A 256 -2.77 17.40 7.04
CA MET A 256 -1.63 16.56 6.65
C MET A 256 -1.60 15.25 7.44
N GLU A 257 -1.84 15.32 8.75
CA GLU A 257 -1.97 14.13 9.61
C GLU A 257 -3.08 13.20 9.15
N ILE A 258 -4.27 13.75 8.87
CA ILE A 258 -5.41 13.00 8.36
C ILE A 258 -5.06 12.34 7.02
N GLU A 259 -4.44 13.08 6.09
CA GLU A 259 -4.03 12.57 4.77
C GLU A 259 -3.10 11.35 4.91
N PHE A 260 -2.06 11.46 5.74
CA PHE A 260 -1.04 10.42 5.90
C PHE A 260 -1.57 9.18 6.63
N ASN A 261 -2.24 9.37 7.76
CA ASN A 261 -2.76 8.27 8.56
C ASN A 261 -3.86 7.49 7.81
N LEU A 262 -4.82 8.19 7.20
CA LEU A 262 -5.87 7.53 6.41
C LEU A 262 -5.31 6.87 5.15
N GLY A 263 -4.34 7.50 4.49
CA GLY A 263 -3.65 6.91 3.35
C GLY A 263 -2.99 5.58 3.72
N LEU A 264 -2.23 5.54 4.81
CA LEU A 264 -1.52 4.35 5.25
C LEU A 264 -2.47 3.26 5.82
N MET A 265 -3.52 3.67 6.54
CA MET A 265 -4.59 2.76 6.99
C MET A 265 -5.32 2.12 5.80
N SER A 266 -5.65 2.90 4.76
CA SER A 266 -6.35 2.38 3.58
C SER A 266 -5.57 1.24 2.94
N GLY A 267 -4.25 1.36 2.78
CA GLY A 267 -3.43 0.31 2.19
C GLY A 267 -3.36 -0.96 3.05
N SER A 268 -3.44 -0.83 4.38
CA SER A 268 -3.19 -1.92 5.35
C SER A 268 -4.41 -2.78 5.71
N LEU A 269 -5.62 -2.23 5.63
CA LEU A 269 -6.88 -2.92 5.93
C LEU A 269 -7.09 -4.26 5.18
N PRO A 270 -6.76 -4.42 3.88
CA PRO A 270 -6.99 -5.67 3.17
C PRO A 270 -6.14 -6.82 3.69
N SER A 271 -4.96 -6.52 4.23
CA SER A 271 -4.07 -7.53 4.81
C SER A 271 -4.62 -8.08 6.12
N LEU A 272 -5.26 -7.22 6.92
CA LEU A 272 -5.93 -7.60 8.17
C LEU A 272 -7.14 -8.52 7.94
N ARG A 273 -7.83 -8.46 6.80
CA ARG A 273 -8.93 -9.39 6.52
C ARG A 273 -8.50 -10.86 6.58
N LYS A 274 -7.28 -11.18 6.15
CA LYS A 274 -6.79 -12.55 6.20
C LYS A 274 -6.72 -13.09 7.63
N LEU A 275 -6.58 -12.21 8.64
CA LEU A 275 -6.70 -12.59 10.04
C LEU A 275 -8.10 -13.04 10.42
N PHE A 276 -9.14 -12.29 10.09
CA PHE A 276 -10.50 -12.67 10.47
C PHE A 276 -10.95 -14.00 9.86
N LYS A 277 -10.32 -14.43 8.76
CA LYS A 277 -10.58 -15.74 8.15
C LYS A 277 -9.78 -16.88 8.80
N HIS A 278 -8.61 -16.60 9.37
CA HIS A 278 -7.79 -17.60 10.07
C HIS A 278 -8.02 -17.60 11.60
N GLY A 279 -8.58 -16.51 12.12
CA GLY A 279 -8.86 -16.25 13.53
C GLY A 279 -10.18 -16.80 14.02
N SER A 280 -10.82 -17.73 13.30
CA SER A 280 -11.78 -18.68 13.91
C SER A 280 -11.04 -19.68 14.82
N LEU A 281 -10.15 -19.15 15.68
CA LEU A 281 -9.48 -19.85 16.77
C LEU A 281 -10.44 -20.04 17.97
N PHE A 282 -11.70 -19.62 17.82
CA PHE A 282 -12.81 -20.16 18.60
C PHE A 282 -13.51 -21.20 17.73
N PRO A 283 -13.49 -22.49 18.10
CA PRO A 283 -14.30 -23.49 17.44
C PRO A 283 -15.75 -23.18 17.79
N THR A 284 -16.42 -22.37 16.98
CA THR A 284 -17.87 -22.36 16.99
C THR A 284 -18.30 -23.65 16.32
N SER A 285 -18.52 -24.68 17.14
CA SER A 285 -19.25 -25.87 16.75
C SER A 285 -20.64 -25.43 16.33
N HIS A 286 -20.91 -25.25 15.04
CA HIS A 286 -22.23 -25.45 14.47
C HIS A 286 -22.15 -25.57 12.94
N SER A 287 -22.51 -26.78 12.50
CA SER A 287 -23.10 -27.13 11.20
C SER A 287 -22.17 -27.06 9.98
N ALA A 288 -21.62 -28.24 9.64
CA ALA A 288 -21.13 -28.56 8.32
C ALA A 288 -22.23 -28.36 7.28
N GLU A 289 -22.15 -27.27 6.52
CA GLU A 289 -22.88 -27.12 5.27
C GLU A 289 -22.07 -27.86 4.19
N THR A 290 -22.47 -29.11 3.94
CA THR A 290 -21.93 -29.98 2.89
C THR A 290 -22.03 -29.26 1.53
N GLN A 291 -20.91 -28.74 1.04
CA GLN A 291 -20.79 -28.41 -0.39
C GLN A 291 -20.72 -29.71 -1.18
N GLN A 292 -21.87 -30.09 -1.74
CA GLN A 292 -22.00 -31.07 -2.81
C GLN A 292 -21.03 -30.73 -3.94
N SER A 293 -19.98 -31.52 -4.08
CA SER A 293 -19.22 -31.60 -5.32
C SER A 293 -20.06 -32.43 -6.29
N TYR A 294 -20.48 -31.80 -7.38
CA TYR A 294 -20.99 -32.49 -8.57
C TYR A 294 -19.89 -33.43 -9.09
N THR A 295 -20.02 -34.72 -8.81
CA THR A 295 -19.34 -35.77 -9.58
C THR A 295 -20.42 -36.51 -10.35
N SER A 296 -20.37 -36.34 -11.66
CA SER A 296 -21.24 -36.98 -12.64
C SER A 296 -21.24 -38.50 -12.51
N ASP A 297 -22.43 -39.06 -12.67
CA ASP A 297 -22.75 -40.46 -12.86
C ASP A 297 -21.69 -41.22 -13.69
N PHE A 298 -21.18 -42.30 -13.13
CA PHE A 298 -20.73 -43.45 -13.90
C PHE A 298 -21.25 -44.71 -13.22
N GLN A 299 -22.40 -45.18 -13.68
CA GLN A 299 -22.95 -46.45 -13.27
C GLN A 299 -22.08 -47.61 -13.77
N LEU A 300 -21.41 -48.29 -12.85
CA LEU A 300 -20.91 -49.64 -13.08
C LEU A 300 -21.67 -50.62 -12.20
N ARG A 301 -22.66 -51.23 -12.85
CA ARG A 301 -23.32 -52.49 -12.54
C ARG A 301 -22.34 -53.50 -11.94
N ARG A 302 -22.49 -53.85 -10.66
CA ARG A 302 -21.76 -54.99 -10.06
C ARG A 302 -22.75 -56.00 -9.50
N HIS A 303 -22.67 -57.18 -10.11
CA HIS A 303 -23.45 -58.37 -9.84
C HIS A 303 -23.21 -58.89 -8.42
N SER A 304 -24.30 -59.22 -7.74
CA SER A 304 -24.33 -59.97 -6.48
C SER A 304 -23.69 -61.35 -6.66
N TRP A 305 -22.78 -61.72 -5.75
CA TRP A 305 -22.53 -63.10 -5.33
C TRP A 305 -22.12 -63.12 -3.84
N THR A 306 -22.89 -63.87 -3.07
CA THR A 306 -22.71 -64.25 -1.67
C THR A 306 -21.59 -65.28 -1.48
N MET A 307 -20.69 -65.10 -0.51
CA MET A 307 -20.64 -65.87 0.77
C MET A 307 -19.34 -65.61 1.58
N SER A 308 -19.55 -65.45 2.88
CA SER A 308 -18.72 -65.78 4.06
C SER A 308 -17.18 -65.76 4.03
N GLY A 309 -16.64 -64.98 4.97
CA GLY A 309 -15.85 -65.57 6.06
C GLY A 309 -14.35 -65.27 6.09
N ILE A 310 -13.90 -64.90 7.30
CA ILE A 310 -12.53 -64.91 7.84
C ILE A 310 -11.78 -63.57 7.76
N THR A 311 -11.90 -62.85 8.87
CA THR A 311 -11.10 -61.74 9.36
C THR A 311 -9.65 -62.19 9.60
N LYS A 312 -8.66 -61.55 8.97
CA LYS A 312 -7.30 -61.45 9.52
C LYS A 312 -6.66 -60.11 9.15
N LYS A 313 -6.35 -59.34 10.20
CA LYS A 313 -5.52 -58.12 10.20
C LYS A 313 -4.10 -58.50 9.78
N THR A 314 -3.55 -57.83 8.78
CA THR A 314 -2.10 -57.83 8.52
C THR A 314 -1.63 -56.39 8.39
N GLU A 315 -0.74 -56.00 9.32
CA GLU A 315 0.03 -54.77 9.29
C GLU A 315 0.97 -54.80 8.07
N ILE A 316 0.99 -53.70 7.32
CA ILE A 316 1.94 -53.49 6.21
C ILE A 316 3.04 -52.58 6.73
N GLN A 317 4.19 -53.17 7.00
CA GLN A 317 5.45 -52.48 7.25
C GLN A 317 6.02 -52.04 5.88
N ARG A 318 6.06 -50.73 5.60
CA ARG A 318 6.70 -50.18 4.40
C ARG A 318 8.14 -49.74 4.72
N ALA A 319 9.09 -50.50 4.19
CA ALA A 319 10.43 -50.10 3.79
C ALA A 319 10.44 -50.16 2.23
N TYR A 320 11.17 -49.42 1.41
CA TYR A 320 12.15 -48.34 1.48
C TYR A 320 12.47 -47.95 -0.01
N GLU A 321 13.05 -46.76 -0.25
CA GLU A 321 13.70 -46.22 -1.48
C GLU A 321 12.90 -46.08 -2.80
N ARG A 322 12.78 -44.90 -3.45
CA ARG A 322 13.71 -43.91 -4.04
C ARG A 322 14.39 -44.34 -5.35
N SER A 323 14.02 -43.68 -6.45
CA SER A 323 14.95 -43.24 -7.51
C SER A 323 14.30 -42.17 -8.39
N GLU A 324 14.96 -41.02 -8.48
CA GLU A 324 14.70 -39.89 -9.39
C GLU A 324 15.20 -40.17 -10.82
N SER A 325 14.96 -39.19 -11.71
CA SER A 325 15.58 -38.90 -13.03
C SER A 325 14.83 -39.44 -14.26
N GLN A 326 14.67 -38.73 -15.38
CA GLN A 326 14.97 -37.35 -15.82
C GLN A 326 14.24 -37.13 -17.16
N GLU A 327 13.93 -35.88 -17.53
CA GLU A 327 13.36 -35.50 -18.83
C GLU A 327 14.40 -35.44 -19.97
N PHE A 328 13.89 -35.55 -21.21
CA PHE A 328 14.13 -34.66 -22.37
C PHE A 328 14.85 -35.23 -23.62
N ILE A 329 14.35 -34.72 -24.77
CA ILE A 329 14.88 -34.65 -26.16
C ILE A 329 14.52 -35.80 -27.13
N ALA A 330 13.67 -35.45 -28.11
CA ALA A 330 13.67 -36.02 -29.47
C ALA A 330 14.37 -35.05 -30.44
N PRO A 331 14.98 -35.55 -31.53
CA PRO A 331 14.65 -34.99 -32.84
C PRO A 331 14.54 -36.01 -33.99
N ILE A 332 14.01 -35.49 -35.09
CA ILE A 332 13.58 -36.09 -36.36
C ILE A 332 14.73 -36.21 -37.38
N TYR A 333 14.67 -37.25 -38.24
CA TYR A 333 15.12 -37.46 -39.66
C TYR A 333 15.43 -38.98 -39.78
N GLY A 334 15.07 -39.79 -40.78
CA GLY A 334 14.80 -39.59 -42.21
C GLY A 334 15.70 -40.59 -42.99
N GLN A 335 15.09 -41.47 -43.80
CA GLN A 335 15.70 -42.38 -44.82
C GLN A 335 16.60 -43.55 -44.37
N GLY A 336 16.34 -44.74 -44.94
CA GLY A 336 17.31 -45.84 -44.99
C GLY A 336 16.67 -47.23 -45.12
N GLU A 337 16.21 -47.56 -46.32
CA GLU A 337 15.97 -48.93 -46.78
C GLU A 337 17.24 -49.78 -46.59
N LEU A 338 17.13 -50.95 -45.96
CA LEU A 338 18.15 -52.00 -46.04
C LEU A 338 17.46 -53.33 -46.37
N THR A 339 17.50 -53.68 -47.64
CA THR A 339 17.01 -54.93 -48.20
C THR A 339 18.20 -55.86 -48.42
N THR A 340 18.26 -57.05 -47.81
CA THR A 340 18.85 -58.24 -48.46
C THR A 340 18.47 -59.58 -47.78
N THR A 341 17.77 -60.43 -48.55
CA THR A 341 17.81 -61.93 -48.63
C THR A 341 17.50 -62.74 -47.35
N THR A 342 16.61 -63.75 -47.34
CA THR A 342 16.45 -64.85 -48.32
C THR A 342 15.22 -65.73 -47.96
N LYS A 343 14.56 -66.32 -48.99
CA LYS A 343 13.64 -67.49 -48.99
C LYS A 343 12.23 -67.25 -48.38
N ALA A 344 11.10 -67.69 -48.95
CA ALA A 344 10.81 -68.61 -50.05
C ALA A 344 9.45 -68.25 -50.69
N TYR A 345 9.31 -68.66 -51.94
CA TYR A 345 8.22 -68.45 -52.89
C TYR A 345 7.05 -69.44 -52.70
N ALA A 346 5.94 -69.14 -53.40
CA ALA A 346 4.76 -69.94 -53.76
C ALA A 346 3.55 -69.84 -52.81
N ASP A 347 2.31 -69.56 -53.22
CA ASP A 347 1.61 -69.20 -54.49
C ASP A 347 0.18 -68.83 -54.02
N GLY A 348 -0.68 -67.99 -54.61
CA GLY A 348 -0.70 -67.21 -55.85
C GLY A 348 -2.07 -66.51 -55.88
N GLU A 349 -2.10 -65.23 -56.28
CA GLU A 349 -3.29 -64.38 -56.36
C GLU A 349 -4.24 -64.76 -57.50
N THR A 350 -5.50 -64.38 -57.32
CA THR A 350 -6.57 -64.38 -58.32
C THR A 350 -6.40 -63.33 -59.42
N CYS A 351 -6.79 -63.74 -60.63
CA CYS A 351 -7.46 -62.98 -61.70
C CYS A 351 -6.71 -61.85 -62.44
N SER A 352 -6.49 -62.08 -63.74
CA SER A 352 -6.60 -61.06 -64.78
C SER A 352 -7.54 -61.54 -65.88
N VAL A 353 -8.40 -60.62 -66.33
CA VAL A 353 -9.43 -60.75 -67.37
C VAL A 353 -8.83 -60.35 -68.72
N ASN A 354 -9.16 -61.10 -69.78
CA ASN A 354 -9.30 -60.72 -71.21
C ASN A 354 -9.26 -62.02 -72.06
N HIS A 355 -10.00 -62.24 -73.16
CA HIS A 355 -10.49 -61.35 -74.23
C HIS A 355 -11.62 -62.07 -75.02
N VAL A 356 -12.41 -61.24 -75.73
CA VAL A 356 -13.41 -61.50 -76.81
C VAL A 356 -14.85 -61.66 -76.38
#